data_AF-A0AAU2N1Z9-F1
#
_entry.id   AF-A0AAU2N1Z9-F1
#
_cell.length_a   1.000
_cell.length_b   1.000
_cell.length_c   1.000
_cell.angle_alpha   90.00
_cell.angle_beta   90.00
_cell.angle_gamma   90.00
#
_symmetry.space_group_name_H-M   'P 1'
#
loop_
_entity.id
_entity.type
_entity.pdbx_description
1 polymer ?
#
loop_
_entity_poly.entity_id
_entity_poly.type
_entity_poly.pdbx_seq_one_letter_code
_entity_poly.pdbx_strand_id
1 'polypeptide(L)'
;MSLDPQQRAEFVNAYTKTLITAWSSEEYVARLNSEPRAALAESGLNVPEDAEIVIVRTLPDGKQDGNLDVQVSFWELGLATGRYEFHIPETPVVDTAELSEGDLSDVAAGGNYCCCPCSCCT
;
A
#
# COMPACT_ATOMS: atom_id res chain seq x y z
N MET A 1 -4.09 4.91 -14.54
CA MET A 1 -4.79 6.05 -13.90
C MET A 1 -3.91 6.44 -12.74
N SER A 2 -3.53 7.72 -12.63
CA SER A 2 -2.59 8.12 -11.59
C SER A 2 -3.30 8.48 -10.30
N LEU A 3 -2.76 8.07 -9.16
CA LEU A 3 -3.27 8.41 -7.84
C LEU A 3 -3.04 9.89 -7.54
N ASP A 4 -3.97 10.52 -6.81
CA ASP A 4 -3.67 11.79 -6.17
C ASP A 4 -2.74 11.60 -4.95
N PRO A 5 -2.14 12.68 -4.41
CA PRO A 5 -1.18 12.58 -3.30
C PRO A 5 -1.74 11.89 -2.05
N GLN A 6 -3.02 12.11 -1.73
CA GLN A 6 -3.65 11.49 -0.57
C GLN A 6 -3.85 9.99 -0.80
N GLN A 7 -4.36 9.61 -1.97
CA GLN A 7 -4.54 8.20 -2.32
C GLN A 7 -3.21 7.44 -2.37
N ARG A 8 -2.16 8.07 -2.92
CA ARG A 8 -0.80 7.49 -2.93
C ARG A 8 -0.31 7.23 -1.51
N ALA A 9 -0.50 8.18 -0.61
CA ALA A 9 -0.11 8.05 0.78
C ALA A 9 -0.86 6.94 1.53
N GLU A 10 -2.17 6.88 1.35
CA GLU A 10 -3.02 5.82 1.91
C GLU A 10 -2.57 4.43 1.42
N PHE A 11 -2.29 4.32 0.11
CA PHE A 11 -1.74 3.11 -0.47
C PHE A 11 -0.38 2.73 0.11
N VAL A 12 0.57 3.67 0.17
CA VAL A 12 1.92 3.43 0.68
C VAL A 12 1.87 2.98 2.15
N ASN A 13 1.02 3.60 2.97
CA ASN A 13 0.84 3.21 4.37
C ASN A 13 0.30 1.77 4.49
N ALA A 14 -0.78 1.47 3.76
CA ALA A 14 -1.42 0.16 3.76
C ALA A 14 -0.47 -0.93 3.26
N TYR A 15 0.27 -0.65 2.18
CA TYR A 15 1.26 -1.55 1.61
C TYR A 15 2.43 -1.81 2.59
N THR A 16 2.96 -0.77 3.22
CA THR A 16 4.02 -0.91 4.23
C THR A 16 3.54 -1.76 5.41
N LYS A 17 2.30 -1.57 5.86
CA LYS A 17 1.70 -2.40 6.92
C LYS A 17 1.58 -3.87 6.49
N THR A 18 1.19 -4.13 5.24
CA THR A 18 1.16 -5.49 4.66
C THR A 18 2.55 -6.14 4.71
N LEU A 19 3.60 -5.43 4.29
CA LEU A 19 4.98 -5.94 4.32
C LEU A 19 5.42 -6.29 5.75
N ILE A 20 5.25 -5.37 6.70
CA ILE A 20 5.63 -5.58 8.10
C ILE A 20 4.89 -6.77 8.69
N THR A 21 3.59 -6.90 8.39
CA THR A 21 2.76 -7.99 8.90
C THR A 21 3.15 -9.33 8.26
N ALA A 22 3.45 -9.35 6.97
CA ALA A 22 3.92 -10.54 6.26
C ALA A 22 5.27 -11.04 6.78
N TRP A 23 6.19 -10.14 7.12
CA TRP A 23 7.48 -10.54 7.72
C TRP A 23 7.36 -11.01 9.17
N SER A 24 6.32 -10.57 9.88
CA SER A 24 6.14 -10.86 11.31
C SER A 24 5.15 -12.00 11.59
N SER A 25 4.43 -12.52 10.58
CA SER A 25 3.37 -13.50 10.77
C SER A 25 3.28 -14.50 9.60
N GLU A 26 3.67 -15.75 9.88
CA GLU A 26 3.49 -16.86 8.94
C GLU A 26 2.01 -17.16 8.67
N GLU A 27 1.13 -16.95 9.66
CA GLU A 27 -0.32 -17.10 9.50
C GLU A 27 -0.88 -16.08 8.50
N TYR A 28 -0.40 -14.84 8.55
CA TYR A 28 -0.76 -13.82 7.57
C TYR A 28 -0.25 -14.17 6.18
N VAL A 29 0.98 -14.71 6.08
CA VAL A 29 1.54 -15.22 4.83
C VAL A 29 0.70 -16.35 4.24
N ALA A 30 0.26 -17.30 5.05
CA ALA A 30 -0.62 -18.38 4.62
C ALA A 30 -1.94 -17.83 4.06
N ARG A 31 -2.55 -16.86 4.75
CA ARG A 31 -3.78 -16.20 4.30
C ARG A 31 -3.59 -15.37 3.04
N LEU A 32 -2.44 -14.69 2.87
CA LEU A 32 -2.11 -14.02 1.61
C LEU A 32 -2.08 -14.99 0.42
N ASN A 33 -1.73 -16.25 0.64
CA ASN A 33 -1.66 -17.25 -0.42
C ASN A 33 -3.03 -17.92 -0.69
N SER A 34 -3.85 -18.14 0.34
CA SER A 34 -5.16 -18.78 0.19
C SER A 34 -6.30 -17.81 -0.09
N GLU A 35 -6.28 -16.64 0.57
CA GLU A 35 -7.33 -15.63 0.58
C GLU A 35 -6.72 -14.21 0.46
N PRO A 36 -5.98 -13.92 -0.64
CA PRO A 36 -5.20 -12.69 -0.78
C PRO A 36 -6.02 -11.42 -0.58
N ARG A 37 -7.24 -11.37 -1.15
CA ARG A 37 -8.12 -10.20 -1.04
C ARG A 37 -8.47 -9.88 0.41
N ALA A 38 -8.84 -10.89 1.20
CA ALA A 38 -9.20 -10.70 2.60
C ALA A 38 -7.99 -10.26 3.43
N ALA A 39 -6.84 -10.91 3.22
CA ALA A 39 -5.60 -10.57 3.91
C ALA A 39 -5.12 -9.15 3.59
N LEU A 40 -5.22 -8.70 2.33
CA LEU A 40 -4.87 -7.35 1.92
C LEU A 40 -5.82 -6.29 2.53
N ALA A 41 -7.12 -6.59 2.59
CA ALA A 41 -8.11 -5.70 3.19
C ALA A 41 -7.86 -5.41 4.69
N GLU A 42 -7.27 -6.34 5.44
CA GLU A 42 -6.84 -6.12 6.84
C GLU A 42 -5.82 -4.98 7.00
N SER A 43 -5.06 -4.72 5.94
CA SER A 43 -4.09 -3.62 5.89
C SER A 43 -4.66 -2.33 5.30
N GLY A 44 -5.88 -2.36 4.77
CA GLY A 44 -6.51 -1.23 4.07
C GLY A 44 -6.41 -1.30 2.55
N LEU A 45 -5.79 -2.35 1.99
CA LEU A 45 -5.68 -2.57 0.55
C LEU A 45 -6.95 -3.26 0.02
N ASN A 46 -7.95 -2.46 -0.36
CA ASN A 46 -9.22 -2.94 -0.87
C ASN A 46 -9.15 -3.17 -2.39
N VAL A 47 -9.07 -4.43 -2.79
CA VAL A 47 -9.08 -4.85 -4.21
C VAL A 47 -10.50 -5.25 -4.64
N PRO A 48 -11.03 -4.77 -5.79
CA PRO A 48 -12.35 -5.15 -6.30
C PRO A 48 -12.58 -6.67 -6.38
N GLU A 49 -13.83 -7.12 -6.24
CA GLU A 49 -14.18 -8.56 -6.22
C GLU A 49 -13.90 -9.27 -7.55
N ASP A 50 -14.06 -8.55 -8.66
CA ASP A 50 -13.86 -9.03 -10.03
C ASP A 50 -12.39 -8.96 -10.50
N ALA A 51 -11.52 -8.38 -9.69
CA ALA A 51 -10.11 -8.20 -10.03
C ALA A 51 -9.25 -9.46 -9.80
N GLU A 52 -8.22 -9.62 -10.62
CA GLU A 52 -7.17 -10.62 -10.47
C GLU A 52 -6.11 -10.10 -9.48
N ILE A 53 -5.69 -10.93 -8.52
CA ILE A 53 -4.62 -10.60 -7.58
C ILE A 53 -3.45 -11.55 -7.82
N VAL A 54 -2.26 -10.97 -8.00
CA VAL A 54 -1.00 -11.69 -8.21
C VAL A 54 -0.03 -11.28 -7.12
N ILE A 55 0.40 -12.24 -6.30
CA ILE A 55 1.42 -12.04 -5.27
C ILE A 55 2.76 -12.54 -5.80
N VAL A 56 3.73 -11.64 -5.92
CA VAL A 56 5.10 -11.94 -6.35
C VAL A 56 6.01 -11.89 -5.13
N ARG A 57 6.57 -13.03 -4.73
CA ARG A 57 7.48 -13.13 -3.57
C ARG A 57 8.96 -13.18 -3.93
N THR A 58 9.25 -13.57 -5.16
CA THR A 58 10.61 -13.64 -5.70
C THR A 58 10.65 -12.84 -6.98
N LEU A 59 11.43 -11.77 -6.98
CA LEU A 59 11.66 -10.97 -8.17
C LEU A 59 12.81 -11.56 -8.98
N PRO A 60 12.72 -11.57 -10.33
CA PRO A 60 13.81 -12.01 -11.19
C PRO A 60 15.06 -11.13 -10.95
N ASP A 61 16.24 -11.74 -11.14
CA ASP A 61 17.56 -11.13 -10.96
C ASP A 61 18.04 -10.89 -9.51
N GLY A 62 17.38 -11.46 -8.50
CA GLY A 62 17.82 -11.36 -7.10
C GLY A 62 17.69 -9.96 -6.51
N LYS A 63 17.11 -9.03 -7.27
CA LYS A 63 16.71 -7.71 -6.79
C LYS A 63 15.42 -7.87 -6.03
N GLN A 64 15.48 -7.79 -4.71
CA GLN A 64 14.26 -7.57 -3.95
C GLN A 64 14.04 -6.05 -3.96
N ASP A 65 13.51 -5.52 -5.06
CA ASP A 65 13.20 -4.10 -5.14
C ASP A 65 11.93 -3.88 -4.31
N GLY A 66 12.11 -3.57 -3.02
CA GLY A 66 11.09 -2.99 -2.15
C GLY A 66 10.75 -1.54 -2.51
N ASN A 67 10.95 -1.16 -3.78
CA ASN A 67 10.78 0.19 -4.27
C ASN A 67 9.29 0.54 -4.27
N LEU A 68 8.91 1.49 -3.41
CA LEU A 68 7.53 1.91 -3.21
C LEU A 68 6.92 2.51 -4.49
N ASP A 69 7.71 3.24 -5.29
CA ASP A 69 7.22 3.83 -6.55
C ASP A 69 6.89 2.78 -7.60
N VAL A 70 7.69 1.71 -7.66
CA VAL A 70 7.41 0.55 -8.52
C VAL A 70 6.10 -0.10 -8.09
N GLN A 71 5.90 -0.32 -6.80
CA GLN A 71 4.66 -0.89 -6.30
C GLN A 71 3.44 0.02 -6.53
N VAL A 72 3.59 1.35 -6.37
CA VAL A 72 2.53 2.33 -6.69
C VAL A 72 2.15 2.22 -8.18
N SER A 73 3.13 2.08 -9.06
CA SER A 73 2.89 1.91 -10.50
C SER A 73 2.09 0.65 -10.82
N PHE A 74 2.35 -0.47 -10.12
CA PHE A 74 1.56 -1.70 -10.27
C PHE A 74 0.13 -1.53 -9.76
N TRP A 75 -0.07 -0.78 -8.67
CA TRP A 75 -1.41 -0.48 -8.17
C TRP A 75 -2.22 0.37 -9.15
N GLU A 76 -1.62 1.41 -9.72
CA GLU A 76 -2.24 2.24 -10.76
C GLU A 76 -2.59 1.45 -12.03
N LEU A 77 -1.76 0.48 -12.38
CA LEU A 77 -2.02 -0.46 -13.47
C LEU A 77 -3.19 -1.39 -13.13
N GLY A 78 -3.26 -1.89 -11.89
CA GLY A 78 -4.39 -2.68 -11.40
C GLY A 78 -5.71 -1.91 -11.45
N LEU A 79 -5.71 -0.64 -11.04
CA LEU A 79 -6.89 0.23 -11.16
C LEU A 79 -7.35 0.41 -12.62
N ALA A 80 -6.42 0.39 -13.59
CA ALA A 80 -6.74 0.55 -15.00
C ALA A 80 -7.13 -0.76 -15.70
N THR A 81 -6.64 -1.90 -15.22
CA THR A 81 -6.73 -3.19 -15.94
C THR A 81 -7.55 -4.26 -15.22
N GLY A 82 -7.80 -4.09 -13.92
CA GLY A 82 -8.37 -5.12 -13.05
C GLY A 82 -7.37 -6.20 -12.60
N ARG A 83 -6.08 -6.09 -12.94
CA ARG A 83 -5.04 -7.04 -12.50
C ARG A 83 -4.05 -6.36 -11.56
N TYR A 84 -4.09 -6.73 -10.29
CA TYR A 84 -3.28 -6.16 -9.23
C TYR A 84 -2.10 -7.05 -8.89
N GLU A 85 -0.89 -6.52 -9.06
CA GLU A 85 0.34 -7.22 -8.74
C GLU A 85 0.96 -6.62 -7.48
N PHE A 86 1.31 -7.47 -6.51
CA PHE A 86 1.93 -7.07 -5.24
C PHE A 86 3.26 -7.79 -5.04
N HIS A 87 4.32 -7.02 -4.85
CA HIS A 87 5.68 -7.50 -4.68
C HIS A 87 5.99 -7.63 -3.19
N ILE A 88 5.64 -8.76 -2.58
CA ILE A 88 5.81 -8.99 -1.14
C ILE A 88 7.01 -9.93 -0.94
N PRO A 89 8.24 -9.41 -0.82
CA PRO A 89 9.42 -10.24 -0.64
C PRO A 89 9.33 -11.04 0.67
N GLU A 90 9.91 -12.25 0.68
CA GLU A 90 9.93 -13.12 1.86
C GLU A 90 10.75 -12.55 3.01
N THR A 91 11.74 -11.71 2.69
CA THR A 91 12.64 -11.09 3.67
C THR A 91 12.59 -9.57 3.55
N PRO A 92 12.74 -8.85 4.67
CA PRO A 92 12.86 -7.39 4.64
C PRO A 92 14.09 -6.98 3.85
N VAL A 93 13.85 -6.33 2.73
CA VAL A 93 14.83 -5.54 1.96
C VAL A 93 14.52 -4.08 2.19
N VAL A 94 14.75 -3.65 3.42
CA VAL A 94 14.51 -2.27 3.80
C VAL A 94 15.83 -1.52 3.63
N ASP A 95 15.99 -0.86 2.48
CA ASP A 95 16.71 0.41 2.47
C ASP A 95 15.76 1.42 3.13
N THR A 96 15.97 1.68 4.43
CA THR A 96 15.16 2.60 5.24
C THR A 96 15.18 4.05 4.72
N ALA A 97 15.98 4.34 3.69
CA ALA A 97 16.12 5.63 3.05
C ALA A 97 14.87 6.05 2.24
N GLU A 98 14.13 5.11 1.67
CA GLU A 98 12.92 5.40 0.86
C GLU A 98 11.67 5.66 1.73
N LEU A 99 11.75 5.37 3.03
CA LEU A 99 10.77 5.74 4.05
C LEU A 99 11.15 7.07 4.72
N SER A 100 11.77 8.00 3.98
CA SER A 100 12.16 9.28 4.56
C SER A 100 10.91 10.01 5.08
N GLU A 101 11.04 10.61 6.26
CA GLU A 101 9.95 11.29 6.99
C GLU A 101 9.26 12.41 6.19
N GLY A 102 9.81 12.79 5.02
CA GLY A 102 9.24 13.75 4.07
C GLY A 102 7.93 13.27 3.43
N ASP A 103 7.88 12.06 2.88
CA ASP A 103 6.65 11.51 2.27
C ASP A 103 5.56 11.22 3.32
N LEU A 104 5.95 10.95 4.58
CA LEU A 104 5.02 10.79 5.71
C LEU A 104 4.57 12.14 6.30
N SER A 105 5.40 13.19 6.27
CA SER A 105 5.07 14.53 6.79
C SER A 105 4.11 15.31 5.89
N ASP A 106 4.19 15.14 4.57
CA ASP A 106 3.24 15.77 3.63
C ASP A 106 1.80 15.23 3.79
N VAL A 107 1.64 14.04 4.39
CA VAL A 107 0.34 13.39 4.65
C VAL A 107 -0.26 13.83 5.98
N ALA A 108 0.59 14.15 6.97
CA ALA A 108 0.15 14.74 8.22
C ALA A 108 -0.29 16.22 8.06
N ALA A 109 0.03 16.85 6.93
CA ALA A 109 -0.45 18.17 6.54
C ALA A 109 -1.78 18.09 5.75
N GLY A 110 -2.70 17.21 6.17
CA GLY A 110 -4.09 17.28 5.75
C GLY A 110 -4.73 18.59 6.21
N GLY A 111 -4.67 19.60 5.37
CA GLY A 111 -5.37 20.87 5.55
C GLY A 111 -6.88 20.67 5.58
N ASN A 112 -7.52 21.40 6.49
CA ASN A 112 -8.92 21.82 6.41
C ASN A 112 -9.98 20.70 6.49
N TYR A 113 -10.02 19.98 7.61
CA TYR A 113 -11.34 19.66 8.14
C TYR A 113 -12.04 20.98 8.45
N CYS A 114 -13.09 21.23 7.68
CA CYS A 114 -14.09 22.25 7.89
C CYS A 114 -14.75 22.04 9.26
N CYS A 115 -14.08 22.43 10.34
CA CYS A 115 -14.71 22.71 11.64
C CYS A 115 -15.19 24.16 11.63
N CYS A 116 -16.02 24.48 10.65
CA CYS A 116 -16.90 25.64 10.73
C CYS A 116 -18.31 25.12 10.97
N PRO A 117 -18.79 25.04 12.22
CA PRO A 117 -20.09 25.62 12.47
C PRO A 117 -19.88 27.14 12.49
N CYS A 118 -20.20 27.79 11.37
CA CYS A 118 -20.65 29.17 11.44
C CYS A 118 -21.86 29.21 12.40
N SER A 119 -21.63 29.62 13.64
CA SER A 119 -22.57 30.31 14.52
C SER A 119 -21.83 30.74 15.78
N CYS A 120 -21.20 31.92 15.73
CA CYS A 120 -21.41 33.00 16.70
C CYS A 120 -20.39 34.11 16.48
N CYS A 121 -20.82 35.12 15.72
CA CYS A 121 -20.46 36.49 15.99
C CYS A 121 -21.11 36.89 17.33
N THR A 122 -20.34 37.09 18.39
CA THR A 122 -20.44 38.23 19.34
C THR A 122 -19.23 38.26 20.25
#